data_AF-A0A929HEK4-F1
#
_entry.id   AF-A0A929HEK4-F1
#
_cell.length_a   1.000
_cell.length_b   1.000
_cell.length_c   1.000
_cell.angle_alpha   90.00
_cell.angle_beta   90.00
_cell.angle_gamma   90.00
#
_symmetry.space_group_name_H-M   'P 1'
#
loop_
_entity.id
_entity.type
_entity.pdbx_description
1 polymer ?
#
loop_
_entity_poly.entity_id
_entity_poly.type
_entity_poly.pdbx_seq_one_letter_code
_entity_poly.pdbx_strand_id
1 'polypeptide(L)'
;MPTTDELVRSLVYHGENAGCDWDGRLDKVACNQIPDKETPLWAPDQAPIYMWSGEEYSDEEAFFVSYNGWVKIQPKSWGNPRHGYRCVRESAVP
;
A
#
# COMPACT_ATOMS: atom_id res chain seq x y z
N MET A 1 -11.08 4.34 1.38
CA MET A 1 -9.83 3.55 1.27
C MET A 1 -8.68 4.49 1.57
N PRO A 2 -7.53 4.02 2.09
CA PRO A 2 -6.38 4.90 2.33
C PRO A 2 -5.86 5.49 1.02
N THR A 3 -5.31 6.69 1.06
CA THR A 3 -4.57 7.27 -0.07
C THR A 3 -3.28 6.48 -0.33
N THR A 4 -2.62 6.79 -1.46
CA THR A 4 -1.34 6.18 -1.81
C THR A 4 -0.26 6.56 -0.79
N ASP A 5 -0.24 7.84 -0.39
CA ASP A 5 0.67 8.34 0.65
C ASP A 5 0.41 7.69 2.01
N GLU A 6 -0.86 7.56 2.42
CA GLU A 6 -1.22 6.87 3.67
C GLU A 6 -0.78 5.41 3.68
N LEU A 7 -0.94 4.69 2.55
CA LEU A 7 -0.44 3.32 2.42
C LEU A 7 1.08 3.27 2.55
N VAL A 8 1.81 4.15 1.84
CA VAL A 8 3.28 4.21 1.91
C VAL A 8 3.75 4.51 3.34
N ARG A 9 3.17 5.50 4.01
CA ARG A 9 3.50 5.86 5.40
C ARG A 9 3.13 4.77 6.40
N SER A 10 2.24 3.85 6.05
CA SER A 10 1.83 2.73 6.89
C SER A 10 2.72 1.48 6.77
N LEU A 11 3.70 1.49 5.85
CA LEU A 11 4.62 0.37 5.68
C LEU A 11 5.48 0.16 6.92
N VAL A 12 5.74 -1.11 7.23
CA VAL A 12 6.42 -1.54 8.44
C VAL A 12 7.57 -2.49 8.12
N TYR A 13 8.49 -2.60 9.07
CA TYR A 13 9.56 -3.60 9.11
C TYR A 13 9.60 -4.16 10.54
N HIS A 14 9.32 -5.45 10.73
CA HIS A 14 9.29 -6.08 12.06
C HIS A 14 8.37 -5.38 13.09
N GLY A 15 7.20 -4.92 12.64
CA GLY A 15 6.21 -4.26 13.49
C GLY A 15 6.49 -2.78 13.79
N GLU A 16 7.64 -2.26 13.36
CA GLU A 16 8.00 -0.84 13.47
C GLU A 16 7.74 -0.12 12.16
N ASN A 17 7.40 1.17 12.21
CA ASN A 17 7.21 1.97 11.00
C ASN A 17 8.52 2.04 10.17
N ALA A 18 8.44 1.77 8.87
CA ALA A 18 9.60 1.74 7.98
C ALA A 18 10.13 3.13 7.59
N GLY A 19 9.42 4.20 7.95
CA GLY A 19 9.79 5.60 7.65
C GLY A 19 9.80 5.89 6.16
N CYS A 20 8.80 5.38 5.44
CA CYS A 20 8.69 5.57 4.00
C CYS A 20 7.97 6.88 3.66
N ASP A 21 8.46 7.58 2.64
CA ASP A 21 7.87 8.81 2.10
C ASP A 21 7.67 8.69 0.58
N TRP A 22 6.49 9.09 0.10
CA TRP A 22 6.18 9.09 -1.32
C TRP A 22 6.34 10.49 -1.93
N ASP A 23 7.00 10.57 -3.08
CA ASP A 23 7.25 11.81 -3.82
C ASP A 23 6.31 12.00 -5.04
N GLY A 24 5.28 11.15 -5.16
CA GLY A 24 4.34 11.14 -6.28
C GLY A 24 4.79 10.32 -7.49
N ARG A 25 5.98 9.69 -7.47
CA ARG A 25 6.49 8.91 -8.61
C ARG A 25 6.10 7.44 -8.56
N LEU A 26 6.03 6.82 -9.75
CA LEU A 26 5.74 5.39 -9.93
C LEU A 26 7.01 4.53 -9.79
N ASP A 27 7.67 4.65 -8.65
CA ASP A 27 8.95 3.99 -8.37
C ASP A 27 8.98 3.39 -6.96
N LYS A 28 10.13 2.83 -6.59
CA LYS A 28 10.40 2.42 -5.23
C LYS A 28 10.59 3.66 -4.36
N VAL A 29 9.80 3.76 -3.29
CA VAL A 29 9.83 4.88 -2.36
C VAL A 29 11.08 4.85 -1.49
N ALA A 30 11.49 6.03 -1.02
CA ALA A 30 12.56 6.14 -0.05
C ALA A 30 12.03 5.76 1.33
N CYS A 31 12.74 4.87 2.02
CA CYS A 31 12.42 4.44 3.38
C CYS A 31 13.68 4.41 4.24
N ASN A 32 13.53 4.60 5.55
CA ASN A 32 14.62 4.43 6.51
C ASN A 32 15.03 2.96 6.64
N GLN A 33 14.05 2.05 6.61
CA GLN A 33 14.24 0.60 6.55
C GLN A 33 13.48 0.05 5.35
N ILE A 34 13.99 -1.02 4.73
CA ILE A 34 13.26 -1.67 3.64
C ILE A 34 12.06 -2.41 4.25
N PRO A 35 10.82 -2.00 3.95
CA PRO A 35 9.65 -2.68 4.49
C PRO A 35 9.55 -4.09 3.92
N ASP A 36 8.98 -4.99 4.70
CA ASP A 36 8.81 -6.38 4.35
C ASP A 36 7.35 -6.82 4.52
N LYS A 37 7.08 -8.08 4.13
CA LYS A 37 5.72 -8.60 4.14
C LYS A 37 5.38 -9.01 5.57
N GLU A 38 5.08 -8.03 6.41
CA GLU A 38 4.47 -8.29 7.71
C GLU A 38 3.01 -8.70 7.49
N THR A 39 2.82 -10.01 7.37
CA THR A 39 1.48 -10.59 7.32
C THR A 39 0.80 -10.35 8.66
N PRO A 40 -0.44 -9.84 8.72
CA PRO A 40 -1.13 -9.72 9.99
C PRO A 40 -1.14 -11.06 10.73
N LEU A 41 -0.91 -11.05 12.05
CA LEU A 41 -0.84 -12.27 12.87
C LEU A 41 -2.07 -13.18 12.72
N TRP A 42 -3.21 -12.63 12.34
CA TRP A 42 -4.47 -13.34 12.13
C TRP A 42 -4.64 -13.95 10.71
N ALA A 43 -3.75 -13.67 9.76
CA ALA A 43 -3.79 -14.23 8.41
C ALA A 43 -2.37 -14.49 7.82
N PRO A 44 -1.49 -15.21 8.53
CA PRO A 44 -0.09 -15.40 8.14
C PRO A 44 0.10 -16.22 6.85
N ASP A 45 -0.88 -17.05 6.51
CA ASP A 45 -0.92 -17.92 5.33
C ASP A 45 -1.55 -17.25 4.10
N GLN A 46 -2.13 -16.06 4.26
CA GLN A 46 -2.80 -15.36 3.18
C GLN A 46 -1.87 -14.44 2.39
N ALA A 47 -2.21 -14.25 1.12
CA ALA A 47 -1.42 -13.49 0.17
C ALA A 47 -2.09 -12.19 -0.28
N PRO A 48 -2.01 -11.11 0.51
CA PRO A 48 -1.97 -9.77 -0.03
C PRO A 48 -0.53 -9.28 -0.05
N ILE A 49 -0.03 -9.00 -1.26
CA ILE A 49 1.33 -8.48 -1.50
C ILE A 49 1.24 -7.03 -2.02
N TYR A 50 0.10 -6.70 -2.63
CA TYR A 50 -0.18 -5.43 -3.27
C TYR A 50 -1.46 -4.86 -2.67
N MET A 51 -1.41 -3.62 -2.21
CA MET A 51 -2.56 -2.93 -1.62
C MET A 51 -3.06 -1.87 -2.59
N TRP A 52 -4.33 -1.96 -2.99
CA TRP A 52 -4.99 -0.92 -3.75
C TRP A 52 -5.10 0.36 -2.93
N SER A 53 -4.76 1.48 -3.57
CA SER A 53 -5.03 2.83 -3.07
C SER A 53 -6.49 3.22 -3.29
N GLY A 54 -6.97 4.16 -2.50
CA GLY A 54 -8.22 4.88 -2.71
C GLY A 54 -8.18 5.89 -3.85
N GLU A 55 -6.99 6.19 -4.38
CA GLU A 55 -6.78 7.14 -5.45
C GLU A 55 -6.68 6.46 -6.81
N GLU A 56 -7.22 7.14 -7.81
CA GLU A 56 -7.13 6.74 -9.21
C GLU A 56 -5.94 7.43 -9.88
N TYR A 57 -5.26 6.73 -10.79
CA TYR A 57 -4.25 7.36 -11.66
C TYR A 57 -4.91 7.95 -12.90
N SER A 58 -5.90 7.22 -13.44
CA SER A 58 -6.70 7.61 -14.59
C SER A 58 -8.09 6.94 -14.50
N ASP A 59 -8.94 7.18 -15.49
CA ASP A 59 -10.25 6.52 -15.58
C ASP A 59 -10.13 4.99 -15.67
N GLU A 60 -9.02 4.48 -16.22
CA GLU A 60 -8.80 3.05 -16.46
C GLU A 60 -7.84 2.39 -15.46
N GLU A 61 -7.00 3.17 -14.78
CA GLU A 61 -5.91 2.66 -13.94
C GLU A 61 -5.95 3.22 -12.51
N ALA A 62 -5.55 2.40 -11.55
CA ALA A 62 -5.45 2.78 -10.14
C ALA A 62 -4.06 2.50 -9.59
N PHE A 63 -3.70 3.20 -8.52
CA PHE A 63 -2.44 2.99 -7.82
C PHE A 63 -2.52 1.76 -6.91
N PHE A 64 -1.41 1.03 -6.81
CA PHE A 64 -1.19 0.06 -5.75
C PHE A 64 0.19 0.24 -5.11
N VAL A 65 0.28 -0.14 -3.84
CA VAL A 65 1.51 -0.15 -3.06
C VAL A 65 1.89 -1.60 -2.76
N SER A 66 3.09 -2.00 -3.19
CA SER A 66 3.68 -3.28 -2.83
C SER A 66 4.27 -3.22 -1.41
N TYR A 67 4.21 -4.33 -0.67
CA TYR A 67 4.74 -4.45 0.69
C TYR A 67 6.21 -3.99 0.84
N ASN A 68 7.01 -4.11 -0.22
CA ASN A 68 8.43 -3.73 -0.24
C ASN A 68 8.68 -2.29 -0.75
N GLY A 69 7.65 -1.45 -0.74
CA GLY A 69 7.77 -0.01 -1.00
C GLY A 69 7.71 0.40 -2.46
N TRP A 70 7.19 -0.44 -3.36
CA TRP A 70 6.94 0.00 -4.75
C TRP A 70 5.57 0.65 -4.87
N VAL A 71 5.50 1.82 -5.51
CA VAL A 71 4.25 2.41 -5.99
C VAL A 71 4.15 2.20 -7.50
N LYS A 72 3.05 1.60 -7.94
CA LYS A 72 2.82 1.28 -9.35
C LYS A 72 1.34 1.48 -9.68
N ILE A 73 1.04 1.43 -10.98
CA ILE A 73 -0.32 1.49 -11.50
C ILE A 73 -0.70 0.17 -12.16
N GLN A 74 -2.00 -0.04 -12.26
CA GLN A 74 -2.58 -1.25 -12.80
C GLN A 74 -3.96 -0.96 -13.35
N PRO A 75 -4.39 -1.60 -14.46
CA PRO A 75 -5.76 -1.50 -14.92
C PRO A 75 -6.76 -1.95 -13.84
N LYS A 76 -7.82 -1.16 -13.62
CA LYS A 76 -8.89 -1.46 -12.64
C LYS A 76 -9.64 -2.75 -12.97
N SER A 77 -9.61 -3.16 -14.24
CA SER A 77 -10.21 -4.41 -14.74
C SER A 77 -9.31 -5.63 -14.55
N TRP A 78 -8.07 -5.48 -14.09
CA TRP A 78 -7.14 -6.60 -13.95
C TRP A 78 -7.25 -7.29 -12.59
N GLY A 79 -7.72 -8.54 -12.60
CA GLY A 79 -7.94 -9.34 -11.40
C GLY A 79 -6.72 -10.14 -10.95
N ASN A 80 -5.66 -9.48 -10.45
CA ASN A 80 -4.61 -10.21 -9.73
C ASN A 80 -5.09 -10.50 -8.30
N PRO A 81 -5.30 -11.79 -7.94
CA PRO A 81 -5.90 -12.18 -6.65
C PRO A 81 -5.02 -11.86 -5.43
N ARG A 82 -3.78 -11.40 -5.64
CA ARG A 82 -2.87 -10.95 -4.57
C ARG A 82 -3.04 -9.47 -4.21
N HIS A 83 -3.95 -8.77 -4.89
CA HIS A 83 -4.33 -7.42 -4.48
C HIS A 83 -5.34 -7.48 -3.35
N GLY A 84 -5.01 -6.82 -2.25
CA GLY A 84 -5.94 -6.51 -1.17
C GLY A 84 -6.32 -5.04 -1.16
N TYR A 85 -7.24 -4.69 -0.28
CA TYR A 85 -7.52 -3.30 0.07
C TYR A 85 -7.67 -3.21 1.59
N ARG A 86 -7.47 -2.01 2.11
CA ARG A 86 -7.78 -1.68 3.51
C ARG A 86 -8.86 -0.60 3.53
N CYS A 87 -9.66 -0.62 4.58
CA CYS A 87 -10.56 0.48 4.88
C CYS A 87 -9.98 1.24 6.06
N VAL A 88 -9.84 2.55 5.90
CA VAL A 88 -9.53 3.46 6.99
C VAL A 88 -10.82 4.17 7.37
N ARG A 89 -10.98 4.43 8.67
CA ARG A 89 -12.03 5.32 9.15
C ARG A 89 -11.47 6.74 9.08
N GLU A 90 -12.28 7.68 8.64
CA GLU A 90 -11.93 9.09 8.82
C GLU A 90 -11.61 9.34 10.29
N SER A 91 -10.55 10.12 10.52
CA SER A 91 -10.21 10.54 11.86
C SER A 91 -11.40 11.34 12.42
N ALA A 92 -12.10 10.74 13.38
CA ALA A 92 -13.00 11.45 14.26
C ALA A 92 -12.15 12.27 15.23
N VAL A 93 -11.47 13.29 14.72
CA VAL A 93 -10.93 14.36 15.54
C VAL A 93 -11.93 15.51 15.45
N PRO A 94 -12.36 16.10 16.58
CA PRO A 94 -13.30 17.21 16.59
C PRO A 94 -12.79 18.46 15.86
#